data_AF-A0A355UFX1-F1
#
_entry.id   AF-A0A355UFX1-F1
#
_cell.length_a   1.000
_cell.length_b   1.000
_cell.length_c   1.000
_cell.angle_alpha   90.00
_cell.angle_beta   90.00
_cell.angle_gamma   90.00
#
_symmetry.space_group_name_H-M   'P 1'
#
loop_
_entity.id
_entity.type
_entity.pdbx_description
1 polymer ?
#
loop_
_entity_poly.entity_id
_entity_poly.type
_entity_poly.pdbx_seq_one_letter_code
_entity_poly.pdbx_strand_id
1 'polypeptide(L)'
;SYKGILARSQESSALTPFGALKYLDESRAIVHERHYSSTDYIVFRLGEIYLNYAEASMELGKDGDALWAVNEIRKRAGMPELATITRDKVRQERKIELAFEG
;
A
#
# COMPACT_ATOMS: atom_id res chain seq x y z
N SER A 1 15.29 3.40 -8.23
CA SER A 1 16.18 4.34 -7.55
C SER A 1 15.34 5.20 -6.62
N TYR A 2 15.85 5.57 -5.46
CA TYR A 2 15.21 6.54 -4.57
C TYR A 2 16.02 7.83 -4.65
N LYS A 3 15.40 8.97 -4.98
CA LYS A 3 16.11 10.25 -5.20
C LYS A 3 17.34 10.14 -6.11
N GLY A 4 17.25 9.34 -7.19
CA GLY A 4 18.37 9.12 -8.13
C GLY A 4 19.43 8.13 -7.67
N ILE A 5 19.40 7.67 -6.41
CA ILE A 5 20.34 6.67 -5.89
C ILE A 5 19.78 5.27 -6.19
N LEU A 6 20.61 4.44 -6.84
CA LEU A 6 20.29 3.02 -7.01
C LEU A 6 20.34 2.34 -5.64
N ALA A 7 19.26 1.65 -5.27
CA ALA A 7 19.24 0.79 -4.10
C ALA A 7 20.12 -0.44 -4.38
N ARG A 8 21.42 -0.31 -4.21
CA ARG A 8 22.40 -1.39 -4.27
C ARG A 8 22.94 -1.58 -2.86
N SER A 9 22.80 -2.76 -2.27
CA SER A 9 23.54 -3.09 -1.06
C SER A 9 24.95 -3.53 -1.44
N GLN A 10 25.95 -3.14 -0.64
CA GLN A 10 27.33 -3.66 -0.77
C GLN A 10 27.46 -5.08 -0.18
N GLU A 11 26.47 -5.52 0.61
CA GLU A 11 26.33 -6.89 1.07
C GLU A 11 24.92 -7.38 0.73
N SER A 12 24.77 -8.35 -0.16
CA SER A 12 23.45 -8.86 -0.56
C SER A 12 23.31 -10.33 -0.15
N SER A 13 22.92 -10.55 1.11
CA SER A 13 22.31 -11.82 1.55
C SER A 13 20.81 -11.90 1.24
N ALA A 14 20.22 -10.82 0.69
CA ALA A 14 18.82 -10.80 0.28
C ALA A 14 18.60 -11.63 -0.99
N LEU A 15 17.58 -12.50 -0.96
CA LEU A 15 17.19 -13.35 -2.09
C LEU A 15 16.69 -12.53 -3.30
N THR A 16 16.18 -11.32 -3.06
CA THR A 16 15.77 -10.38 -4.10
C THR A 16 16.47 -9.03 -3.89
N PRO A 17 16.79 -8.29 -4.97
CA PRO A 17 17.51 -7.02 -4.88
C PRO A 17 16.61 -5.83 -4.48
N PHE A 18 15.50 -6.09 -3.78
CA PHE A 18 14.50 -5.07 -3.42
C PHE A 18 14.28 -5.04 -1.90
N GLY A 19 14.13 -3.84 -1.35
CA GLY A 19 13.76 -3.61 0.05
C GLY A 19 12.47 -2.76 0.15
N ALA A 20 11.82 -2.79 1.31
CA ALA A 20 10.63 -1.99 1.59
C ALA A 20 11.02 -0.68 2.29
N LEU A 21 10.50 0.45 1.79
CA LEU A 21 10.60 1.77 2.45
C LEU A 21 9.31 2.12 3.21
N LYS A 22 8.26 1.32 3.07
CA LYS A 22 6.99 1.57 3.76
C LYS A 22 7.22 1.52 5.28
N TYR A 23 6.66 2.50 5.99
CA TYR A 23 6.82 2.72 7.43
C TYR A 23 8.21 3.18 7.91
N LEU A 24 9.16 3.40 7.00
CA LEU A 24 10.44 4.03 7.34
C LEU A 24 10.27 5.55 7.44
N ASP A 25 10.56 6.11 8.61
CA ASP A 25 10.67 7.56 8.79
C ASP A 25 12.10 8.02 8.43
N GLU A 26 12.26 8.62 7.25
CA GLU A 26 13.55 9.12 6.76
C GLU A 26 14.10 10.32 7.54
N SER A 27 13.27 11.00 8.33
CA SER A 27 13.69 12.15 9.13
C SER A 27 14.35 11.76 10.45
N ARG A 28 14.17 10.49 10.88
CA ARG A 28 14.71 9.97 12.14
C ARG A 28 16.02 9.25 11.89
N ALA A 29 17.00 9.54 12.75
CA ALA A 29 18.22 8.75 12.82
C ALA A 29 17.89 7.32 13.26
N ILE A 30 18.56 6.34 12.66
CA ILE A 30 18.47 4.96 13.11
C ILE A 30 19.10 4.90 14.51
N VAL A 31 18.27 4.68 15.53
CA VAL A 31 18.79 4.40 16.88
C VAL A 31 19.44 3.03 16.87
N HIS A 32 20.68 2.93 17.35
CA HIS A 32 21.44 1.68 17.38
C HIS A 32 20.99 0.72 18.50
N GLU A 33 19.91 1.04 19.21
CA GLU A 33 19.29 0.14 20.18
C GLU A 33 18.49 -0.94 19.48
N ARG A 34 18.83 -2.20 19.76
CA ARG A 34 18.16 -3.35 19.18
C ARG A 34 16.69 -3.38 19.60
N HIS A 35 15.82 -3.62 18.63
CA HIS A 35 14.38 -3.87 18.80
C HIS A 35 13.53 -2.67 19.24
N TYR A 36 14.01 -1.44 19.10
CA TYR A 36 13.20 -0.24 19.32
C TYR A 36 12.73 0.37 18.00
N SER A 37 11.43 0.57 17.87
CA SER A 37 10.81 1.37 16.80
C SER A 37 9.79 2.30 17.44
N SER A 38 9.79 3.55 17.00
CA SER A 38 8.77 4.54 17.36
C SER A 38 7.65 4.63 16.30
N THR A 39 7.70 3.77 15.29
CA THR A 39 6.65 3.65 14.27
C THR A 39 5.59 2.68 14.74
N ASP A 40 4.35 3.16 14.84
CA ASP A 40 3.21 2.32 15.20
C ASP A 40 2.92 1.26 14.15
N TYR A 41 2.54 0.06 14.60
CA TYR A 41 2.06 -1.00 13.73
C TYR A 41 0.55 -0.84 13.49
N ILE A 42 0.18 -0.52 12.26
CA ILE A 42 -1.22 -0.29 11.89
C ILE A 42 -1.92 -1.63 11.67
N VAL A 43 -2.82 -2.00 12.58
CA VAL A 43 -3.63 -3.23 12.45
C VAL A 43 -4.81 -3.04 11.52
N PHE A 44 -5.50 -1.89 11.62
CA PHE A 44 -6.60 -1.50 10.75
C PHE A 44 -6.44 -0.05 10.35
N ARG A 45 -6.84 0.28 9.13
CA ARG A 45 -6.90 1.66 8.66
C ARG A 45 -8.04 1.86 7.68
N LEU A 46 -8.45 3.12 7.57
CA LEU A 46 -9.60 3.51 6.74
C LEU A 46 -9.50 3.00 5.30
N GLY A 47 -8.30 2.93 4.73
CA GLY A 47 -8.11 2.40 3.38
C GLY A 47 -8.61 0.97 3.18
N GLU A 48 -8.47 0.11 4.20
CA GLU A 48 -9.02 -1.24 4.17
C GLU A 48 -10.55 -1.25 4.19
N ILE A 49 -11.17 -0.34 4.95
CA ILE A 49 -12.63 -0.26 5.04
C ILE A 49 -13.26 0.07 3.67
N TYR A 50 -12.67 1.00 2.93
CA TYR A 50 -13.09 1.29 1.55
C TYR A 50 -12.90 0.08 0.63
N LEU A 51 -11.79 -0.65 0.76
CA LEU A 51 -11.54 -1.83 -0.08
C LEU A 51 -12.48 -3.00 0.28
N ASN A 52 -12.80 -3.21 1.55
CA ASN A 52 -13.79 -4.19 1.99
C ASN A 52 -15.18 -3.84 1.44
N TYR A 53 -15.56 -2.56 1.49
CA TYR A 53 -16.81 -2.09 0.90
C TYR A 53 -16.82 -2.23 -0.63
N ALA A 54 -15.70 -1.95 -1.30
CA ALA A 54 -15.57 -2.12 -2.75
C ALA A 54 -15.68 -3.59 -3.17
N GLU A 55 -15.01 -4.52 -2.46
CA GLU A 55 -15.11 -5.95 -2.72
C GLU A 55 -16.54 -6.46 -2.50
N ALA A 56 -17.18 -6.10 -1.38
CA ALA A 56 -18.56 -6.48 -1.12
C ALA A 56 -19.53 -5.92 -2.17
N SER A 57 -19.34 -4.67 -2.58
CA SER A 57 -20.15 -4.02 -3.62
C SER A 57 -19.97 -4.69 -4.98
N MET A 58 -18.75 -5.09 -5.36
CA MET A 58 -18.50 -5.86 -6.58
C MET A 58 -19.22 -7.20 -6.59
N GLU A 59 -19.17 -7.96 -5.49
CA GLU A 59 -19.84 -9.28 -5.42
C GLU A 59 -21.38 -9.16 -5.41
N LEU A 60 -21.92 -8.01 -4.99
CA LEU A 60 -23.34 -7.70 -5.04
C LEU A 60 -23.79 -7.08 -6.38
N GLY A 61 -22.89 -6.90 -7.36
CA GLY A 61 -23.20 -6.28 -8.65
C GLY A 61 -23.46 -4.76 -8.57
N LYS A 62 -22.96 -4.10 -7.53
CA LYS A 62 -23.06 -2.65 -7.32
C LYS A 62 -21.81 -1.94 -7.83
N ASP A 63 -21.61 -1.98 -9.13
CA ASP A 63 -20.38 -1.48 -9.78
C ASP A 63 -20.12 0.01 -9.52
N GLY A 64 -21.17 0.84 -9.40
CA GLY A 64 -21.04 2.26 -9.09
C GLY A 64 -20.43 2.51 -7.70
N ASP A 65 -20.91 1.78 -6.70
CA ASP A 65 -20.42 1.88 -5.30
C ASP A 65 -18.97 1.37 -5.21
N ALA A 66 -18.67 0.26 -5.88
CA ALA A 66 -17.33 -0.30 -5.93
C ALA A 66 -16.33 0.64 -6.62
N LEU A 67 -16.74 1.23 -7.75
CA LEU A 67 -15.92 2.18 -8.49
C LEU A 67 -15.63 3.44 -7.66
N TRP A 68 -16.65 3.99 -7.00
CA TRP A 68 -16.50 5.14 -6.11
C TRP A 68 -15.48 4.86 -5.00
N ALA A 69 -15.64 3.74 -4.28
CA ALA A 69 -14.79 3.42 -3.15
C ALA A 69 -13.32 3.18 -3.54
N VAL A 70 -13.07 2.54 -4.69
CA VAL A 70 -11.69 2.40 -5.22
C VAL A 70 -11.12 3.76 -5.64
N ASN A 71 -11.91 4.63 -6.27
CA ASN A 71 -11.42 5.93 -6.69
C ASN A 71 -11.08 6.86 -5.52
N GLU A 72 -11.75 6.74 -4.36
CA GLU A 72 -11.36 7.46 -3.15
C GLU A 72 -9.93 7.10 -2.69
N ILE A 73 -9.56 5.81 -2.75
CA ILE A 73 -8.21 5.34 -2.45
C ILE A 73 -7.19 5.88 -3.45
N ARG A 74 -7.52 5.76 -4.74
CA ARG A 74 -6.65 6.21 -5.84
C ARG A 74 -6.39 7.71 -5.78
N LYS A 75 -7.44 8.50 -5.54
CA LYS A 75 -7.34 9.96 -5.40
C LYS A 75 -6.41 10.36 -4.26
N ARG A 76 -6.53 9.70 -3.10
CA ARG A 76 -5.62 9.93 -1.96
C ARG A 76 -4.17 9.57 -2.32
N ALA A 77 -3.96 8.50 -3.08
CA ALA A 77 -2.64 8.07 -3.55
C ALA A 77 -2.09 8.89 -4.73
N GLY A 78 -2.83 9.89 -5.24
CA GLY A 78 -2.43 10.66 -6.42
C GLY A 78 -2.47 9.87 -7.73
N MET A 79 -3.24 8.78 -7.76
CA MET A 79 -3.40 7.92 -8.93
C MET A 79 -4.61 8.37 -9.79
N PRO A 80 -4.55 8.22 -11.13
CA PRO A 80 -5.68 8.54 -11.99
C PRO A 80 -6.92 7.72 -11.64
N GLU A 81 -8.10 8.33 -11.70
CA GLU A 81 -9.37 7.63 -11.46
C GLU A 81 -9.63 6.55 -12.53
N LEU A 82 -10.28 5.47 -12.12
CA LEU A 82 -10.77 4.45 -13.03
C LEU A 82 -12.10 4.90 -13.63
N ALA A 83 -12.30 4.64 -14.92
CA ALA A 83 -13.59 4.83 -15.58
C ALA A 83 -14.52 3.61 -15.45
N THR A 84 -13.94 2.42 -15.27
CA THR A 84 -14.67 1.15 -15.12
C THR A 84 -14.05 0.31 -14.04
N ILE A 85 -14.88 -0.44 -13.33
CA ILE A 85 -14.44 -1.35 -12.28
C ILE A 85 -14.60 -2.80 -12.74
N THR A 86 -13.69 -3.65 -12.27
CA THR A 86 -13.77 -5.10 -12.39
C THR A 86 -13.25 -5.71 -11.08
N ARG A 87 -13.60 -6.96 -10.82
CA ARG A 87 -13.11 -7.70 -9.64
C ARG A 87 -11.58 -7.68 -9.55
N ASP A 88 -10.90 -7.85 -10.68
CA ASP A 88 -9.43 -7.84 -10.73
C ASP A 88 -8.84 -6.47 -10.43
N LYS A 89 -9.51 -5.38 -10.84
CA LYS A 89 -9.09 -4.03 -10.48
C LYS A 89 -9.20 -3.78 -8.97
N VAL A 90 -10.27 -4.22 -8.33
CA VAL A 90 -10.41 -4.12 -6.87
C VAL A 90 -9.31 -4.90 -6.15
N ARG A 91 -9.07 -6.15 -6.56
CA ARG A 91 -8.01 -7.00 -5.98
C ARG A 91 -6.62 -6.42 -6.18
N GLN A 92 -6.37 -5.85 -7.35
CA GLN A 92 -5.11 -5.18 -7.66
C GLN A 92 -4.91 -3.94 -6.77
N GLU A 93 -5.94 -3.13 -6.58
CA GLU A 93 -5.87 -1.98 -5.68
C GLU A 93 -5.61 -2.43 -4.24
N ARG A 94 -6.28 -3.49 -3.76
CA ARG A 94 -6.03 -4.07 -2.43
C ARG A 94 -4.57 -4.51 -2.26
N LYS A 95 -4.03 -5.20 -3.26
CA LYS A 95 -2.63 -5.68 -3.26
C LYS A 95 -1.62 -4.54 -3.16
N ILE A 96 -1.87 -3.43 -3.86
CA ILE A 96 -0.97 -2.27 -3.86
C ILE A 96 -1.11 -1.50 -2.54
N GLU A 97 -2.33 -1.21 -2.15
CA GLU A 97 -2.65 -0.37 -1.00
C GLU A 97 -2.14 -1.00 0.31
N LEU A 98 -2.44 -2.28 0.53
CA LEU A 98 -2.12 -3.01 1.76
C LEU A 98 -0.79 -3.79 1.69
N ALA A 99 0.08 -3.52 0.72
CA ALA A 99 1.37 -4.19 0.62
C ALA A 99 2.19 -4.03 1.91
N PHE A 100 2.74 -5.13 2.45
CA PHE A 100 3.51 -5.16 3.71
C PHE A 100 2.70 -4.86 4.98
N GLU A 101 1.39 -5.12 4.99
CA GLU A 101 0.52 -4.88 6.16
C GLU A 101 -0.13 -6.15 6.76
N GLY A 102 0.14 -7.34 6.21
CA GLY A 102 -0.44 -8.61 6.64
C GLY A 102 -0.62 -9.60 5.50
#